data_AF-A0A2N2R6N0-F1
#
_entry.id   AF-A0A2N2R6N0-F1
#
_cell.length_a   1.000
_cell.length_b   1.000
_cell.length_c   1.000
_cell.angle_alpha   90.00
_cell.angle_beta   90.00
_cell.angle_gamma   90.00
#
_symmetry.space_group_name_H-M   'P 1'
#
loop_
_entity.id
_entity.type
_entity.pdbx_description
1 polymer ?
#
loop_
_entity_poly.entity_id
_entity_poly.type
_entity_poly.pdbx_seq_one_letter_code
_entity_poly.pdbx_strand_id
1 'polypeptide(L)'
;MNKISINAVQQLYVIDCGEGYTCFGFANARDHANLIAHKLDRADLAFADEDYATLAGYDKYRNAVAAWSQSPLTRTTYFDPGTDAEAAKVLEFCRSGERKVRLILGDTNSGEPWLEEHDVVGQIGRSLGPLRVPLLIEPGAHGGSAILCAHLLAIVDWTSGDFLYRHGAYREADLSIKPSANAESPWDVLRREEVVACFRDIGQAGAYLAFMCGATIEPRVFR
;
A
#
# COMPACT_ATOMS: atom_id res chain seq x y z
N MET A 1 -24.31 9.71 -14.92
CA MET A 1 -23.62 10.12 -13.69
C MET A 1 -23.98 9.12 -12.62
N ASN A 2 -22.99 8.59 -11.90
CA ASN A 2 -23.23 7.67 -10.79
C ASN A 2 -23.97 8.40 -9.66
N LYS A 3 -24.93 7.74 -9.02
CA LYS A 3 -25.62 8.28 -7.85
C LYS A 3 -24.68 8.17 -6.64
N ILE A 4 -24.49 9.28 -5.93
CA ILE A 4 -23.57 9.34 -4.77
C ILE A 4 -24.40 9.65 -3.53
N SER A 5 -24.16 8.91 -2.45
CA SER A 5 -24.73 9.16 -1.13
C SER A 5 -23.65 9.21 -0.06
N ILE A 6 -23.99 9.73 1.11
CA ILE A 6 -23.08 9.94 2.24
C ILE A 6 -23.41 8.91 3.32
N ASN A 7 -22.42 8.15 3.76
CA ASN A 7 -22.47 7.34 4.96
C ASN A 7 -21.61 7.99 6.04
N ALA A 8 -22.24 8.84 6.86
CA ALA A 8 -21.55 9.58 7.91
C ALA A 8 -21.02 8.68 9.03
N VAL A 9 -21.66 7.53 9.31
CA VAL A 9 -21.22 6.61 10.36
C VAL A 9 -19.86 6.01 10.02
N GLN A 10 -19.68 5.58 8.76
CA GLN A 10 -18.41 4.99 8.30
C GLN A 10 -17.45 6.03 7.71
N GLN A 11 -17.86 7.30 7.60
CA GLN A 11 -17.09 8.39 6.99
C GLN A 11 -16.77 8.14 5.50
N LEU A 12 -17.74 7.62 4.74
CA LEU A 12 -17.60 7.20 3.34
C LEU A 12 -18.61 7.88 2.42
N TYR A 13 -18.17 8.24 1.22
CA TYR A 13 -19.03 8.40 0.06
C TYR A 13 -19.36 7.01 -0.50
N VAL A 14 -20.64 6.74 -0.72
CA VAL A 14 -21.13 5.50 -1.34
C VAL A 14 -21.54 5.82 -2.78
N ILE A 15 -20.88 5.19 -3.73
CA ILE A 15 -20.99 5.50 -5.16
C ILE A 15 -21.66 4.31 -5.84
N ASP A 16 -22.86 4.53 -6.35
CA ASP A 16 -23.63 3.54 -7.11
C ASP A 16 -23.09 3.44 -8.54
N CYS A 17 -22.54 2.28 -8.87
CA CYS A 17 -21.99 1.95 -10.19
C CYS A 17 -22.96 1.13 -11.05
N GLY A 18 -24.23 1.02 -10.66
CA GLY A 18 -25.26 0.27 -11.37
C GLY A 18 -25.35 -1.21 -10.94
N GLU A 19 -24.26 -1.96 -11.09
CA GLU A 19 -24.20 -3.39 -10.71
C GLU A 19 -23.64 -3.62 -9.29
N GLY A 20 -23.25 -2.54 -8.61
CA GLY A 20 -22.67 -2.59 -7.28
C GLY A 20 -22.31 -1.21 -6.75
N TYR A 21 -21.68 -1.18 -5.59
CA TYR A 21 -21.27 0.04 -4.93
C TYR A 21 -19.76 0.05 -4.74
N THR A 22 -19.16 1.23 -4.87
CA THR A 22 -17.81 1.50 -4.38
C THR A 22 -17.86 2.56 -3.30
N CYS A 23 -16.89 2.52 -2.39
CA CYS A 23 -16.81 3.41 -1.25
C CYS A 23 -15.53 4.23 -1.29
N PHE A 24 -15.61 5.49 -0.90
CA PHE A 24 -14.44 6.37 -0.85
C PHE A 24 -14.47 7.24 0.41
N GLY A 25 -13.35 7.30 1.13
CA GLY A 25 -13.28 8.02 2.41
C GLY A 25 -13.35 9.54 2.28
N PHE A 26 -13.96 10.21 3.26
CA PHE A 26 -13.98 11.68 3.33
C PHE A 26 -12.57 12.26 3.43
N ALA A 27 -11.73 11.67 4.29
CA ALA A 27 -10.32 12.06 4.44
C ALA A 27 -9.55 11.88 3.12
N ASN A 28 -9.74 10.73 2.43
CA ASN A 28 -9.09 10.50 1.14
C ASN A 28 -9.46 11.58 0.13
N ALA A 29 -10.75 11.90 -0.03
CA ALA A 29 -11.17 12.96 -0.94
C ALA A 29 -10.50 14.31 -0.65
N ARG A 30 -10.48 14.70 0.62
CA ARG A 30 -9.81 15.94 1.08
C ARG A 30 -8.31 15.90 0.77
N ASP A 31 -7.62 14.85 1.19
CA ASP A 31 -6.17 14.77 1.15
C ASP A 31 -5.64 14.68 -0.28
N HIS A 32 -6.30 13.89 -1.13
CA HIS A 32 -5.96 13.82 -2.56
C HIS A 32 -6.24 15.15 -3.27
N ALA A 33 -7.38 15.79 -3.01
CA ALA A 33 -7.69 17.09 -3.61
C ALA A 33 -6.68 18.16 -3.20
N ASN A 34 -6.32 18.23 -1.93
CA ASN A 34 -5.33 19.16 -1.40
C ASN A 34 -3.94 18.92 -1.98
N LEU A 35 -3.50 17.65 -2.07
CA LEU A 35 -2.23 17.31 -2.70
C LEU A 35 -2.20 17.75 -4.17
N ILE A 36 -3.27 17.47 -4.92
CA ILE A 36 -3.37 17.88 -6.33
C ILE A 36 -3.38 19.40 -6.47
N ALA A 37 -4.19 20.10 -5.66
CA ALA A 37 -4.27 21.55 -5.63
C ALA A 37 -2.88 22.17 -5.41
N HIS A 38 -2.12 21.63 -4.44
CA HIS A 38 -0.76 22.07 -4.16
C HIS A 38 0.20 21.79 -5.33
N LYS A 39 0.18 20.57 -5.90
CA LYS A 39 1.07 20.17 -7.00
C LYS A 39 0.82 20.93 -8.30
N LEU A 40 -0.42 21.36 -8.53
CA LEU A 40 -0.83 22.12 -9.70
C LEU A 40 -0.84 23.64 -9.48
N ASP A 41 -0.53 24.11 -8.27
CA ASP A 41 -0.65 25.52 -7.87
C ASP A 41 -2.06 26.10 -8.14
N ARG A 42 -3.09 25.35 -7.71
CA ARG A 42 -4.51 25.63 -7.97
C ARG A 42 -5.31 25.62 -6.67
N ALA A 43 -5.27 26.73 -5.95
CA ALA A 43 -5.93 26.87 -4.65
C ALA A 43 -7.46 26.67 -4.70
N ASP A 44 -8.10 26.90 -5.84
CA ASP A 44 -9.53 26.66 -6.06
C ASP A 44 -9.93 25.18 -5.94
N LEU A 45 -8.97 24.26 -6.13
CA LEU A 45 -9.17 22.82 -6.00
C LEU A 45 -9.00 22.31 -4.56
N ALA A 46 -8.41 23.12 -3.67
CA ALA A 46 -8.15 22.72 -2.29
C ALA A 46 -9.45 22.71 -1.47
N PHE A 47 -9.63 21.73 -0.60
CA PHE A 47 -10.77 21.64 0.31
C PHE A 47 -10.79 22.82 1.30
N ALA A 48 -11.97 23.40 1.48
CA ALA A 48 -12.32 24.22 2.63
C ALA A 48 -12.99 23.35 3.71
N ASP A 49 -13.12 23.88 4.93
CA ASP A 49 -13.72 23.14 6.06
C ASP A 49 -15.17 22.71 5.76
N GLU A 50 -15.92 23.55 5.05
CA GLU A 50 -17.31 23.30 4.63
C GLU A 50 -17.46 22.19 3.58
N ASP A 51 -16.38 21.81 2.89
CA ASP A 51 -16.40 20.74 1.90
C ASP A 51 -16.39 19.35 2.56
N TYR A 52 -15.88 19.22 3.80
CA TYR A 52 -15.66 17.92 4.42
C TYR A 52 -16.98 17.16 4.69
N ALA A 53 -17.01 15.87 4.34
CA ALA A 53 -18.18 15.01 4.49
C ALA A 53 -19.43 15.51 3.72
N THR A 54 -19.25 16.23 2.61
CA THR A 54 -20.34 16.74 1.77
C THR A 54 -20.22 16.25 0.32
N LEU A 55 -21.33 16.28 -0.42
CA LEU A 55 -21.31 15.98 -1.86
C LEU A 55 -20.47 17.02 -2.62
N ALA A 56 -20.46 18.28 -2.17
CA ALA A 56 -19.64 19.34 -2.75
C ALA A 56 -18.14 19.03 -2.60
N GLY A 57 -17.71 18.51 -1.45
CA GLY A 57 -16.34 18.02 -1.26
C GLY A 57 -15.99 16.86 -2.17
N TYR A 58 -16.89 15.89 -2.35
CA TYR A 58 -16.66 14.82 -3.31
C TYR A 58 -16.52 15.34 -4.75
N ASP A 59 -17.35 16.30 -5.15
CA ASP A 59 -17.22 16.96 -6.46
C ASP A 59 -15.91 17.76 -6.58
N LYS A 60 -15.43 18.38 -5.49
CA LYS A 60 -14.13 19.06 -5.47
C LYS A 60 -12.97 18.09 -5.70
N TYR A 61 -13.00 16.92 -5.06
CA TYR A 61 -12.06 15.84 -5.34
C TYR A 61 -12.12 15.41 -6.82
N ARG A 62 -13.32 15.22 -7.38
CA ARG A 62 -13.46 14.86 -8.80
C ARG A 62 -12.90 15.94 -9.73
N ASN A 63 -13.12 17.21 -9.42
CA ASN A 63 -12.58 18.34 -10.17
C ASN A 63 -11.06 18.38 -10.08
N ALA A 64 -10.47 18.08 -8.92
CA ALA A 64 -9.03 17.97 -8.76
C ALA A 64 -8.45 16.84 -9.62
N VAL A 65 -9.04 15.64 -9.60
CA VAL A 65 -8.60 14.52 -10.46
C VAL A 65 -8.73 14.86 -11.95
N ALA A 66 -9.82 15.54 -12.34
CA ALA A 66 -9.98 16.00 -13.71
C ALA A 66 -8.87 16.99 -14.11
N ALA A 67 -8.59 18.00 -13.27
CA ALA A 67 -7.50 18.96 -13.50
C ALA A 67 -6.13 18.28 -13.59
N TRP A 68 -5.86 17.31 -12.72
CA TRP A 68 -4.64 16.50 -12.78
C TRP A 68 -4.51 15.78 -14.12
N SER A 69 -5.56 15.10 -14.57
CA SER A 69 -5.52 14.31 -15.81
C SER A 69 -5.28 15.16 -17.06
N GLN A 70 -5.68 16.43 -17.03
CA GLN A 70 -5.45 17.41 -18.10
C GLN A 70 -4.10 18.14 -17.99
N SER A 71 -3.39 17.98 -16.88
CA SER A 71 -2.09 18.61 -16.65
C SER A 71 -0.93 17.80 -17.24
N PRO A 72 0.25 18.41 -17.45
CA PRO A 72 1.47 17.66 -17.80
C PRO A 72 1.86 16.59 -16.75
N LEU A 73 1.48 16.76 -15.48
CA LEU A 73 1.79 15.82 -14.39
C LEU A 73 1.07 14.48 -14.53
N THR A 74 0.03 14.38 -15.38
CA THR A 74 -0.62 13.10 -15.71
C THR A 74 0.36 12.02 -16.19
N ARG A 75 1.54 12.41 -16.69
CA ARG A 75 2.59 11.48 -17.16
C ARG A 75 3.51 10.95 -16.04
N THR A 76 3.48 11.57 -14.86
CA THR A 76 4.28 11.12 -13.71
C THR A 76 3.52 10.06 -12.92
N THR A 77 4.23 9.37 -12.05
CA THR A 77 3.59 8.50 -11.06
C THR A 77 2.93 9.37 -9.99
N TYR A 78 1.70 9.01 -9.62
CA TYR A 78 0.95 9.63 -8.55
C TYR A 78 1.10 8.78 -7.30
N PHE A 79 1.61 9.38 -6.22
CA PHE A 79 1.74 8.75 -4.92
C PHE A 79 0.67 9.28 -3.98
N ASP A 80 0.18 8.43 -3.08
CA ASP A 80 -0.85 8.79 -2.12
C ASP A 80 -0.38 9.92 -1.20
N PRO A 81 -1.29 10.80 -0.73
CA PRO A 81 -1.01 11.72 0.35
C PRO A 81 -0.36 11.00 1.54
N GLY A 82 0.69 11.59 2.09
CA GLY A 82 1.46 11.00 3.19
C GLY A 82 2.55 10.01 2.78
N THR A 83 2.72 9.71 1.49
CA THR A 83 3.87 8.93 1.02
C THR A 83 5.19 9.65 1.33
N ASP A 84 6.13 8.93 1.95
CA ASP A 84 7.48 9.44 2.20
C ASP A 84 8.19 9.79 0.88
N ALA A 85 8.85 10.95 0.85
CA ALA A 85 9.47 11.46 -0.37
C ALA A 85 10.64 10.59 -0.86
N GLU A 86 11.36 9.95 0.04
CA GLU A 86 12.44 9.02 -0.33
C GLU A 86 11.88 7.70 -0.82
N ALA A 87 10.84 7.17 -0.16
CA ALA A 87 10.12 5.99 -0.65
C ALA A 87 9.62 6.20 -2.09
N ALA A 88 9.01 7.35 -2.38
CA ALA A 88 8.53 7.70 -3.72
C ALA A 88 9.65 7.71 -4.77
N LYS A 89 10.82 8.25 -4.44
CA LYS A 89 11.99 8.23 -5.33
C LYS A 89 12.49 6.81 -5.57
N VAL A 90 12.58 6.00 -4.52
CA VAL A 90 13.07 4.61 -4.63
C VAL A 90 12.10 3.77 -5.45
N LEU A 91 10.79 3.95 -5.30
CA LEU A 91 9.78 3.30 -6.14
C LEU A 91 9.95 3.68 -7.62
N GLU A 92 10.14 4.97 -7.93
CA GLU A 92 10.40 5.40 -9.31
C GLU A 92 11.70 4.84 -9.88
N PHE A 93 12.76 4.81 -9.06
CA PHE A 93 14.03 4.20 -9.44
C PHE A 93 13.85 2.72 -9.77
N CYS A 94 13.18 1.95 -8.90
CA CYS A 94 12.90 0.54 -9.12
C CYS A 94 12.03 0.30 -10.37
N ARG A 95 11.02 1.16 -10.59
CA ARG A 95 10.15 1.13 -11.78
C ARG A 95 10.96 1.32 -13.07
N SER A 96 11.91 2.25 -13.08
CA SER A 96 12.74 2.53 -14.25
C SER A 96 13.77 1.45 -14.56
N GLY A 97 14.22 0.72 -13.52
CA GLY A 97 15.23 -0.32 -13.63
C GLY A 97 14.67 -1.75 -13.66
N GLU A 98 13.35 -1.92 -13.74
CA GLU A 98 12.65 -3.22 -13.76
C GLU A 98 13.10 -4.17 -12.63
N ARG A 99 13.41 -3.61 -11.46
CA ARG A 99 13.93 -4.38 -10.33
C ARG A 99 12.81 -5.17 -9.67
N LYS A 100 13.06 -6.45 -9.40
CA LYS A 100 12.22 -7.22 -8.47
C LYS A 100 12.56 -6.75 -7.06
N VAL A 101 11.54 -6.35 -6.34
CA VAL A 101 11.65 -5.86 -4.97
C VAL A 101 10.72 -6.63 -4.06
N ARG A 102 10.98 -6.49 -2.78
CA ARG A 102 10.05 -6.82 -1.71
C ARG A 102 9.64 -5.57 -0.96
N LEU A 103 8.36 -5.46 -0.69
CA LEU A 103 7.76 -4.40 0.12
C LEU A 103 7.53 -4.92 1.54
N ILE A 104 7.80 -4.09 2.54
CA ILE A 104 7.36 -4.29 3.91
C ILE A 104 6.38 -3.17 4.22
N LEU A 105 5.11 -3.55 4.39
CA LEU A 105 4.02 -2.65 4.69
C LEU A 105 3.69 -2.69 6.19
N GLY A 106 3.22 -1.56 6.71
CA GLY A 106 2.82 -1.48 8.10
C GLY A 106 2.35 -0.09 8.52
N ASP A 107 2.23 0.09 9.83
CA ASP A 107 1.92 1.39 10.40
C ASP A 107 3.19 2.22 10.50
N THR A 108 3.27 3.29 9.71
CA THR A 108 4.41 4.20 9.67
C THR A 108 4.55 5.04 10.94
N ASN A 109 3.51 5.16 11.77
CA ASN A 109 3.58 5.85 13.06
C ASN A 109 4.27 4.98 14.12
N SER A 110 3.84 3.73 14.28
CA SER A 110 4.42 2.80 15.26
C SER A 110 5.70 2.12 14.75
N GLY A 111 5.85 2.03 13.43
CA GLY A 111 6.92 1.31 12.76
C GLY A 111 6.68 -0.19 12.65
N GLU A 112 5.51 -0.68 13.05
CA GLU A 112 5.20 -2.10 13.13
C GLU A 112 4.73 -2.66 11.77
N PRO A 113 5.35 -3.75 11.27
CA PRO A 113 4.92 -4.40 10.05
C PRO A 113 3.61 -5.18 10.25
N TRP A 114 2.78 -5.23 9.22
CA TRP A 114 1.51 -5.99 9.23
C TRP A 114 1.66 -7.49 8.97
N LEU A 115 2.89 -7.96 8.69
CA LEU A 115 3.19 -9.37 8.37
C LEU A 115 2.45 -9.88 7.12
N GLU A 116 2.32 -9.04 6.10
CA GLU A 116 1.66 -9.40 4.85
C GLU A 116 2.50 -10.40 4.03
N GLU A 117 1.84 -11.43 3.51
CA GLU A 117 2.42 -12.50 2.69
C GLU A 117 2.14 -12.35 1.21
N HIS A 118 1.03 -11.70 0.88
CA HIS A 118 0.51 -11.56 -0.46
C HIS A 118 0.81 -10.17 -1.01
N ASP A 119 1.01 -10.06 -2.32
CA ASP A 119 1.19 -8.76 -2.97
C ASP A 119 2.31 -7.90 -2.36
N VAL A 120 3.38 -8.54 -1.88
CA VAL A 120 4.57 -7.90 -1.29
C VAL A 120 5.87 -8.17 -2.04
N VAL A 121 5.85 -9.01 -3.09
CA VAL A 121 7.03 -9.30 -3.93
C VAL A 121 6.68 -9.13 -5.40
N GLY A 122 7.48 -8.34 -6.13
CA GLY A 122 7.23 -8.10 -7.56
C GLY A 122 8.09 -6.99 -8.15
N GLN A 123 7.82 -6.62 -9.39
CA GLN A 123 8.40 -5.44 -10.04
C GLN A 123 7.48 -4.23 -9.88
N ILE A 124 8.07 -3.04 -9.82
CA ILE A 124 7.28 -1.81 -9.76
C ILE A 124 6.79 -1.46 -11.17
N GLY A 125 5.47 -1.45 -11.33
CA GLY A 125 4.77 -0.97 -12.52
C GLY A 125 4.01 0.32 -12.24
N ARG A 126 3.14 0.70 -13.18
CA ARG A 126 2.30 1.90 -13.05
C ARG A 126 0.97 1.71 -13.76
N SER A 127 -0.10 2.20 -13.13
CA SER A 127 -1.44 2.12 -13.70
C SER A 127 -1.62 3.08 -14.89
N LEU A 128 -2.68 2.85 -15.66
CA LEU A 128 -3.08 3.68 -16.79
C LEU A 128 -4.21 4.66 -16.43
N GLY A 129 -4.61 4.71 -15.16
CA GLY A 129 -5.70 5.56 -14.67
C GLY A 129 -5.35 7.07 -14.71
N PRO A 130 -6.34 7.94 -14.41
CA PRO A 130 -6.12 9.39 -14.38
C PRO A 130 -5.09 9.80 -13.33
N LEU A 131 -5.06 9.10 -12.19
CA LEU A 131 -3.97 9.13 -11.24
C LEU A 131 -3.14 7.85 -11.45
N ARG A 132 -1.95 8.00 -12.03
CA ARG A 132 -1.10 6.86 -12.38
C ARG A 132 -0.37 6.32 -11.15
N VAL A 133 -1.06 5.51 -10.37
CA VAL A 133 -0.52 4.92 -9.13
C VAL A 133 0.54 3.86 -9.43
N PRO A 134 1.53 3.69 -8.54
CA PRO A 134 2.48 2.59 -8.65
C PRO A 134 1.78 1.25 -8.36
N LEU A 135 2.16 0.23 -9.13
CA LEU A 135 1.64 -1.12 -8.99
C LEU A 135 2.77 -2.07 -8.60
N LEU A 136 2.46 -3.10 -7.83
CA LEU A 136 3.36 -4.23 -7.66
C LEU A 136 2.92 -5.35 -8.61
N ILE A 137 3.77 -5.68 -9.59
CA ILE A 137 3.46 -6.63 -10.65
C ILE A 137 4.26 -7.91 -10.44
N GLU A 138 3.58 -9.04 -10.33
CA GLU A 138 4.23 -10.34 -10.25
C GLU A 138 4.94 -10.71 -11.56
N PRO A 139 6.03 -11.50 -11.51
CA PRO A 139 6.70 -11.97 -12.72
C PRO A 139 5.74 -12.68 -13.68
N GLY A 140 5.70 -12.22 -14.93
CA GLY A 140 4.82 -12.77 -15.97
C GLY A 140 3.39 -12.25 -15.95
N ALA A 141 3.01 -11.42 -14.97
CA ALA A 141 1.72 -10.73 -14.95
C ALA A 141 1.73 -9.47 -15.82
N HIS A 142 0.55 -9.07 -16.30
CA HIS A 142 0.36 -7.84 -17.07
C HIS A 142 -0.18 -6.67 -16.23
N GLY A 143 -0.43 -6.91 -14.94
CA GLY A 143 -0.96 -5.96 -13.98
C GLY A 143 -0.74 -6.47 -12.56
N GLY A 144 -1.17 -5.67 -11.57
CA GLY A 144 -1.00 -6.02 -10.17
C GLY A 144 -1.71 -5.03 -9.26
N SER A 145 -1.54 -5.21 -7.95
CA SER A 145 -2.20 -4.39 -6.93
C SER A 145 -1.55 -3.01 -6.83
N ALA A 146 -2.35 -2.00 -6.46
CA ALA A 146 -1.83 -0.69 -6.13
C ALA A 146 -1.08 -0.76 -4.79
N ILE A 147 0.10 -0.15 -4.74
CA ILE A 147 0.94 -0.15 -3.53
C ILE A 147 0.40 0.88 -2.54
N LEU A 148 0.21 0.48 -1.29
CA LEU A 148 -0.12 1.38 -0.17
C LEU A 148 1.10 2.23 0.22
N CYS A 149 1.40 3.26 -0.59
CA CYS A 149 2.67 3.97 -0.53
C CYS A 149 2.89 4.72 0.78
N ALA A 150 1.82 5.26 1.38
CA ALA A 150 1.85 5.92 2.69
C ALA A 150 2.14 4.95 3.87
N HIS A 151 2.11 3.65 3.62
CA HIS A 151 2.31 2.59 4.61
C HIS A 151 3.59 1.77 4.36
N LEU A 152 4.51 2.27 3.53
CA LEU A 152 5.80 1.62 3.29
C LEU A 152 6.76 1.81 4.45
N LEU A 153 7.15 0.70 5.07
CA LEU A 153 8.20 0.63 6.09
C LEU A 153 9.57 0.32 5.49
N ALA A 154 9.62 -0.51 4.45
CA ALA A 154 10.86 -0.78 3.73
C ALA A 154 10.64 -1.25 2.30
N ILE A 155 11.65 -1.05 1.46
CA ILE A 155 11.77 -1.63 0.12
C ILE A 155 13.11 -2.36 0.08
N VAL A 156 13.07 -3.65 -0.19
CA VAL A 156 14.23 -4.54 -0.22
C VAL A 156 14.47 -4.99 -1.66
N ASP A 157 15.72 -4.90 -2.14
CA ASP A 157 16.11 -5.48 -3.42
C ASP A 157 16.00 -7.00 -3.33
N TRP A 158 15.22 -7.63 -4.22
CA TRP A 158 14.97 -9.07 -4.11
C TRP A 158 16.24 -9.90 -4.33
N THR A 159 17.16 -9.41 -5.16
CA THR A 159 18.34 -10.17 -5.56
C THR A 159 19.45 -10.06 -4.53
N SER A 160 19.74 -8.86 -4.03
CA SER A 160 20.82 -8.67 -3.05
C SER A 160 20.35 -8.84 -1.60
N GLY A 161 19.06 -8.62 -1.31
CA GLY A 161 18.54 -8.55 0.06
C GLY A 161 18.81 -7.20 0.73
N ASP A 162 19.36 -6.21 0.02
CA ASP A 162 19.67 -4.91 0.57
C ASP A 162 18.41 -4.04 0.73
N PHE A 163 18.36 -3.25 1.79
CA PHE A 163 17.37 -2.20 1.94
C PHE A 163 17.67 -1.06 0.95
N LEU A 164 16.79 -0.89 -0.03
CA LEU A 164 16.78 0.28 -0.92
C LEU A 164 16.12 1.48 -0.24
N TYR A 165 15.17 1.21 0.67
CA TYR A 165 14.52 2.19 1.51
C TYR A 165 14.19 1.57 2.87
N ARG A 166 14.33 2.36 3.93
CA ARG A 166 13.91 2.02 5.29
C ARG A 166 13.31 3.26 5.96
N HIS A 167 12.04 3.19 6.31
CA HIS A 167 11.36 4.24 7.06
C HIS A 167 12.04 4.41 8.43
N GLY A 168 12.20 5.65 8.90
CA GLY A 168 12.94 5.93 10.13
C GLY A 168 12.34 5.29 11.39
N ALA A 169 11.03 5.07 11.40
CA ALA A 169 10.34 4.39 12.51
C ALA A 169 10.38 2.85 12.41
N TYR A 170 10.83 2.26 11.28
CA TYR A 170 10.67 0.82 11.03
C TYR A 170 11.34 -0.05 12.11
N ARG A 171 10.53 -0.93 12.69
CA ARG A 171 10.94 -1.97 13.63
C ARG A 171 10.73 -3.33 13.01
N GLU A 172 11.76 -4.17 13.05
CA GLU A 172 11.62 -5.56 12.62
C GLU A 172 10.58 -6.29 13.46
N ALA A 173 9.92 -7.28 12.86
CA ALA A 173 8.91 -8.06 13.54
C ALA A 173 9.55 -8.90 14.66
N ASP A 174 9.03 -8.76 15.88
CA ASP A 174 9.41 -9.59 17.03
C ASP A 174 8.69 -10.93 16.95
N LEU A 175 9.34 -11.89 16.29
CA LEU A 175 8.82 -13.22 16.00
C LEU A 175 9.64 -14.31 16.66
N SER A 176 8.97 -15.37 17.11
CA SER A 176 9.60 -16.57 17.66
C SER A 176 8.89 -17.85 17.19
N ILE A 177 9.59 -18.98 17.22
CA ILE A 177 9.03 -20.30 16.91
C ILE A 177 8.96 -21.11 18.20
N LYS A 178 7.79 -21.70 18.50
CA LYS A 178 7.61 -22.59 19.65
C LYS A 178 6.92 -23.90 19.21
N PRO A 179 7.14 -25.02 19.90
CA PRO A 179 6.35 -26.23 19.70
C PRO A 179 4.86 -25.98 19.99
N SER A 180 3.99 -26.48 19.12
CA SER A 180 2.53 -26.43 19.28
C SER A 180 1.98 -27.70 19.91
N ALA A 181 0.81 -27.61 20.55
CA ALA A 181 0.05 -28.78 20.97
C ALA A 181 -0.66 -29.49 19.79
N ASN A 182 -0.75 -28.83 18.62
CA ASN A 182 -1.37 -29.41 17.43
C ASN A 182 -0.41 -30.37 16.72
N ALA A 183 -0.71 -31.68 16.74
CA ALA A 183 0.12 -32.67 16.06
C ALA A 183 0.16 -32.52 14.53
N GLU A 184 -0.86 -31.93 13.91
CA GLU A 184 -0.89 -31.68 12.46
C GLU A 184 -0.13 -30.41 12.05
N SER A 185 0.24 -29.56 13.00
CA SER A 185 1.06 -28.36 12.79
C SER A 185 1.85 -28.08 14.06
N PRO A 186 2.92 -28.86 14.33
CA PRO A 186 3.60 -28.87 15.62
C PRO A 186 4.50 -27.66 15.85
N TRP A 187 4.51 -26.67 14.94
CA TRP A 187 5.34 -25.47 15.05
C TRP A 187 4.50 -24.21 14.91
N ASP A 188 4.40 -23.45 16.00
CA ASP A 188 3.75 -22.14 16.01
C ASP A 188 4.80 -21.03 15.78
N VAL A 189 4.47 -20.06 14.94
CA VAL A 189 5.16 -18.77 14.85
C VAL A 189 4.35 -17.76 15.65
N LEU A 190 4.99 -17.15 16.64
CA LEU A 190 4.36 -16.18 17.53
C LEU A 190 4.91 -14.79 17.27
N ARG A 191 4.01 -13.81 17.23
CA ARG A 191 4.36 -12.40 17.38
C ARG A 191 4.16 -12.02 18.84
N ARG A 192 5.25 -11.80 19.56
CA ARG A 192 5.26 -11.71 21.03
C ARG A 192 4.71 -13.02 21.64
N GLU A 193 3.43 -13.04 22.04
CA GLU A 193 2.76 -14.20 22.63
C GLU A 193 1.51 -14.65 21.84
N GLU A 194 1.20 -14.00 20.72
CA GLU A 194 0.07 -14.37 19.86
C GLU A 194 0.54 -15.23 18.70
N VAL A 195 -0.13 -16.37 18.47
CA VAL A 195 0.14 -17.24 17.31
C VAL A 195 -0.34 -16.54 16.04
N VAL A 196 0.57 -16.29 15.11
CA VAL A 196 0.27 -15.65 13.81
C VAL A 196 0.29 -16.63 12.65
N ALA A 197 0.98 -17.76 12.79
CA ALA A 197 0.99 -18.84 11.81
C ALA A 197 1.38 -20.17 12.47
N CYS A 198 0.99 -21.29 11.87
CA CYS A 198 1.35 -22.64 12.33
C CYS A 198 1.77 -23.52 11.15
N PHE A 199 2.78 -24.36 11.35
CA PHE A 199 3.41 -25.15 10.28
C PHE A 199 3.62 -26.60 10.68
N ARG A 200 3.61 -27.47 9.66
CA ARG A 200 3.93 -28.90 9.78
C ARG A 200 5.41 -29.16 10.03
N ASP A 201 6.25 -28.34 9.41
CA ASP A 201 7.69 -28.48 9.38
C ASP A 201 8.39 -27.26 9.97
N ILE A 202 9.45 -27.47 10.74
CA ILE A 202 10.21 -26.39 11.38
C ILE A 202 10.95 -25.52 10.34
N GLY A 203 11.35 -26.11 9.21
CA GLY A 203 11.95 -25.38 8.10
C GLY A 203 10.97 -24.42 7.45
N GLN A 204 9.70 -24.82 7.27
CA GLN A 204 8.63 -23.92 6.80
C GLN A 204 8.40 -22.76 7.78
N ALA A 205 8.32 -23.04 9.09
CA ALA A 205 8.19 -21.99 10.12
C ALA A 205 9.38 -21.02 10.10
N GLY A 206 10.61 -21.55 9.95
CA GLY A 206 11.82 -20.74 9.81
C GLY A 206 11.83 -19.88 8.56
N ALA A 207 11.39 -20.42 7.42
CA ALA A 207 11.28 -19.70 6.17
C ALA A 207 10.23 -18.58 6.25
N TYR A 208 9.09 -18.84 6.87
CA TYR A 208 8.07 -17.83 7.16
C TYR A 208 8.60 -16.72 8.06
N LEU A 209 9.25 -17.07 9.17
CA LEU A 209 9.81 -16.08 10.10
C LEU A 209 10.86 -15.20 9.40
N ALA A 210 11.81 -15.82 8.72
CA ALA A 210 12.86 -15.10 8.01
C ALA A 210 12.26 -14.21 6.89
N PHE A 211 11.25 -14.71 6.17
CA PHE A 211 10.46 -13.87 5.28
C PHE A 211 9.88 -12.72 6.08
N MET A 212 9.07 -12.90 7.10
CA MET A 212 8.47 -11.78 7.85
C MET A 212 9.46 -10.75 8.43
N CYS A 213 10.70 -11.14 8.72
CA CYS A 213 11.79 -10.24 9.12
C CYS A 213 12.52 -9.54 7.96
N GLY A 214 12.06 -9.69 6.72
CA GLY A 214 12.56 -8.97 5.54
C GLY A 214 13.46 -9.79 4.60
N ALA A 215 13.75 -11.06 4.89
CA ALA A 215 14.60 -11.87 4.03
C ALA A 215 13.94 -12.20 2.68
N THR A 216 14.73 -12.31 1.61
CA THR A 216 14.24 -12.59 0.26
C THR A 216 14.01 -14.09 0.04
N ILE A 217 12.95 -14.62 0.66
CA ILE A 217 12.54 -16.02 0.59
C ILE A 217 11.31 -16.15 -0.29
N GLU A 218 11.34 -17.07 -1.25
CA GLU A 218 10.21 -17.32 -2.14
C GLU A 218 9.00 -17.86 -1.35
N PRO A 219 7.84 -17.18 -1.34
CA PRO A 219 6.73 -17.54 -0.44
C PRO A 219 6.23 -18.98 -0.54
N ARG A 220 6.35 -19.62 -1.72
CA ARG A 220 5.98 -21.03 -1.93
C ARG A 220 6.74 -22.02 -1.04
N VAL A 221 7.83 -21.60 -0.39
CA VAL A 221 8.62 -22.46 0.50
C VAL A 221 7.87 -22.73 1.82
N PHE A 222 7.04 -21.80 2.28
CA PHE A 222 6.31 -21.92 3.54
C PHE A 222 4.78 -21.99 3.37
N ARG A 223 4.27 -21.91 2.13
CA ARG A 223 2.85 -22.14 1.83
C ARG A 223 2.51 -23.63 1.67
#